data_AF-W7E678-F1
#
_entry.id   AF-W7E678-F1
#
_cell.length_a   1.000
_cell.length_b   1.000
_cell.length_c   1.000
_cell.angle_alpha   90.00
_cell.angle_beta   90.00
_cell.angle_gamma   90.00
#
_symmetry.space_group_name_H-M   'P 1'
#
loop_
_entity.id
_entity.type
_entity.pdbx_description
1 polymer ?
#
loop_
_entity_poly.entity_id
_entity_poly.type
_entity_poly.pdbx_seq_one_letter_code
_entity_poly.pdbx_strand_id
1 'polypeptide(L)' 'MALKDRITSLPGSLRLKGNESKHEQTDAWSNRDLIPLPPERRTWGWFNFFGFWSIGSLNLANWQTPSTFL' A
#
# COMPACT_ATOMS: atom_id res chain seq x y z
N MET A 1 -18.84 1.58 -37.54
CA MET A 1 -19.65 1.19 -36.36
C MET A 1 -18.84 0.33 -35.38
N ALA A 2 -18.10 -0.68 -35.86
CA ALA A 2 -17.30 -1.60 -35.03
C ALA A 2 -16.25 -0.99 -34.07
N LEU A 3 -15.73 0.22 -34.33
CA LEU A 3 -14.75 0.86 -33.45
C LEU A 3 -15.38 1.38 -32.15
N LYS A 4 -16.62 1.88 -32.22
CA LYS A 4 -17.34 2.37 -31.03
C LYS A 4 -17.65 1.24 -30.06
N ASP A 5 -18.04 0.08 -30.59
CA ASP A 5 -18.36 -1.12 -29.80
C ASP A 5 -17.12 -1.70 -29.10
N ARG A 6 -15.93 -1.55 -29.70
CA ARG A 6 -14.66 -1.93 -29.06
C ARG A 6 -14.23 -0.97 -27.96
N ILE A 7 -14.59 0.30 -28.05
CA ILE A 7 -14.26 1.30 -27.02
C ILE A 7 -15.20 1.14 -25.82
N THR A 8 -16.48 0.82 -26.05
CA THR A 8 -17.45 0.57 -24.97
C THR A 8 -17.23 -0.74 -24.22
N SER A 9 -16.46 -1.70 -24.74
CA SER A 9 -16.11 -2.94 -24.03
C SER A 9 -14.88 -2.83 -23.11
N LEU A 10 -14.06 -1.79 -23.25
CA LEU A 10 -12.86 -1.55 -22.43
C LEU A 10 -13.09 -1.40 -20.91
N PRO A 11 -14.19 -0.79 -20.41
CA PRO A 11 -14.37 -0.55 -18.98
C PRO A 11 -14.44 -1.84 -18.15
N GLY A 12 -15.03 -2.91 -18.72
CA GLY A 12 -15.13 -4.21 -18.05
C GLY A 12 -13.78 -4.92 -17.95
N SER A 13 -12.90 -4.74 -18.93
CA SER A 13 -11.55 -5.33 -18.95
C SER A 13 -10.58 -4.62 -17.99
N LEU A 14 -10.85 -3.37 -17.63
CA LEU A 14 -10.00 -2.55 -16.75
C LEU A 14 -10.40 -2.62 -15.27
N ARG A 15 -11.48 -3.34 -14.94
CA ARG A 15 -11.88 -3.53 -13.55
C ARG A 15 -10.88 -4.42 -12.81
N LEU A 16 -10.33 -3.89 -11.72
CA LEU A 16 -9.52 -4.64 -10.77
C LEU A 16 -10.36 -5.79 -10.19
N LYS A 17 -9.94 -7.02 -10.48
CA LYS A 17 -10.59 -8.22 -9.94
C LYS A 17 -10.23 -8.35 -8.45
N GLY A 18 -11.21 -8.15 -7.59
CA GLY A 18 -11.12 -8.45 -6.17
C GLY A 18 -11.22 -9.97 -5.94
N ASN A 19 -10.54 -10.45 -4.90
CA ASN A 19 -10.63 -11.83 -4.47
C ASN A 19 -11.49 -11.94 -3.20
N GLU A 20 -12.73 -12.38 -3.37
CA GLU A 20 -13.71 -12.51 -2.29
C GLU A 20 -13.25 -13.49 -1.19
N SER A 21 -12.51 -14.55 -1.55
CA SER A 21 -11.94 -15.50 -0.57
C SER A 21 -10.91 -14.88 0.38
N LYS A 22 -10.30 -13.77 -0.04
CA LYS A 22 -9.35 -12.98 0.77
C LYS A 22 -9.99 -11.75 1.39
N HIS A 23 -11.33 -11.66 1.35
CA HIS A 23 -12.09 -10.48 1.75
C HIS A 23 -11.65 -9.20 1.00
N GLU A 24 -11.15 -9.36 -0.23
CA GLU A 24 -10.69 -8.25 -1.04
C GLU A 24 -11.85 -7.68 -1.87
N GLN A 25 -12.56 -6.69 -1.33
CA GLN A 25 -13.55 -5.92 -2.11
C GLN A 25 -12.86 -4.82 -2.91
N THR A 26 -13.02 -4.86 -4.23
CA THR A 26 -12.55 -3.81 -5.13
C THR A 26 -13.71 -2.93 -5.58
N ASP A 27 -13.77 -1.73 -5.03
CA ASP A 27 -14.71 -0.67 -5.43
C ASP A 27 -13.90 0.58 -5.82
N ALA A 28 -14.55 1.64 -6.35
CA ALA A 28 -13.88 2.89 -6.70
C ALA A 28 -13.03 3.50 -5.56
N TRP A 29 -13.35 3.15 -4.31
CA TRP A 29 -12.68 3.63 -3.10
C TRP A 29 -11.97 2.54 -2.29
N SER A 30 -12.08 1.27 -2.70
CA SER A 30 -11.52 0.13 -1.97
C SER A 30 -10.55 -0.63 -2.87
N ASN A 31 -9.28 -0.67 -2.48
CA ASN A 31 -8.20 -1.37 -3.16
C ASN A 31 -7.64 -2.48 -2.28
N ARG A 32 -7.04 -3.49 -2.90
CA ARG A 32 -6.36 -4.61 -2.21
C ARG A 32 -5.41 -4.15 -1.11
N ASP A 33 -4.73 -3.02 -1.30
CA ASP A 33 -3.72 -2.51 -0.37
C ASP A 33 -4.33 -1.85 0.88
N LEU A 34 -5.64 -1.56 0.87
CA LEU A 34 -6.38 -1.04 2.02
C LEU A 34 -6.93 -2.16 2.92
N ILE A 35 -7.03 -3.39 2.40
CA ILE A 35 -7.50 -4.54 3.16
C ILE A 35 -6.39 -5.00 4.13
N PRO A 36 -6.74 -5.39 5.37
CA PRO A 36 -5.77 -5.90 6.33
C PRO A 36 -4.91 -7.02 5.74
N LEU A 37 -3.60 -6.91 5.94
CA LEU A 37 -2.63 -7.83 5.36
C LEU A 37 -2.83 -9.25 5.96
N PRO A 38 -2.98 -10.30 5.13
CA PRO A 38 -3.12 -11.66 5.64
C PRO A 38 -1.86 -12.11 6.38
N PRO A 39 -1.97 -13.02 7.38
CA PRO A 39 -0.83 -13.47 8.18
C PRO A 39 0.35 -14.01 7.37
N GLU A 40 0.05 -14.71 6.27
CA GLU A 40 1.05 -15.29 5.35
C GLU A 40 1.99 -14.26 4.72
N ARG A 41 1.57 -13.00 4.61
CA ARG A 41 2.35 -11.92 4.01
C ARG A 41 3.07 -11.05 5.05
N ARG A 42 2.98 -11.39 6.34
CA ARG A 42 3.64 -10.63 7.40
C ARG A 42 5.13 -10.97 7.46
N THR A 43 5.97 -10.12 6.88
CA THR A 43 7.43 -10.24 6.91
C THR A 43 8.08 -9.49 8.09
N TRP A 44 7.30 -8.75 8.87
CA TRP A 44 7.81 -7.95 9.99
C TRP A 44 8.03 -8.80 11.24
N GLY A 45 9.30 -8.92 11.63
CA GLY A 45 9.73 -9.47 12.92
C GLY A 45 10.36 -8.40 13.83
N TRP A 46 10.83 -8.83 15.00
CA TRP A 46 11.43 -7.96 16.01
C TRP A 46 12.62 -7.14 15.49
N PHE A 47 13.48 -7.73 14.66
CA PHE A 47 14.62 -7.01 14.07
C PHE A 47 14.17 -5.83 13.19
N ASN A 48 13.14 -6.03 12.36
CA ASN A 48 12.60 -4.99 11.51
C ASN A 48 11.97 -3.87 12.35
N PHE A 49 11.32 -4.22 13.46
CA PHE A 49 10.78 -3.25 14.42
C PHE A 49 11.88 -2.35 14.99
N PHE A 50 12.90 -2.94 15.61
CA PHE A 50 13.98 -2.14 16.20
C PHE A 50 14.79 -1.38 15.15
N GLY A 51 15.06 -1.99 13.99
CA GLY A 51 15.77 -1.35 12.89
C GLY A 51 15.04 -0.11 12.36
N PHE A 52 13.72 -0.21 12.14
CA PHE A 52 12.91 0.91 11.69
C PHE A 52 12.95 2.10 12.65
N TRP A 53 12.77 1.85 13.95
CA TRP A 53 12.82 2.91 14.97
C TRP A 53 14.22 3.52 15.12
N SER A 54 15.26 2.69 14.99
CA SER A 54 16.64 3.15 15.03
C SER A 54 16.93 4.10 13.86
N ILE A 55 16.54 3.74 12.64
CA ILE A 55 16.76 4.59 11.45
C ILE A 55 15.97 5.91 11.55
N GLY A 56 14.71 5.84 12.00
CA GLY A 56 13.90 7.05 12.21
C GLY A 56 14.48 7.99 13.27
N SER A 57 15.13 7.45 14.30
CA SER A 57 15.78 8.26 15.35
C SER A 57 17.17 8.75 14.96
N LEU A 58 17.88 7.98 14.13
CA LEU A 58 19.23 8.26 13.65
C LEU A 58 19.22 8.90 12.26
N ASN A 59 18.25 9.77 11.99
CA ASN A 59 18.21 10.54 10.74
C ASN A 59 18.66 11.99 10.96
N LEU A 60 19.22 12.60 9.91
CA LEU A 60 19.78 13.95 9.97
C LEU A 60 18.80 15.00 10.52
N ALA A 61 17.52 14.94 10.12
CA ALA A 61 16.52 15.92 10.57
C ALA A 61 16.26 15.82 12.09
N ASN A 62 16.29 14.62 12.68
CA ASN A 62 16.13 14.47 14.13
C ASN A 62 17.32 15.06 14.91
N TRP A 63 18.51 15.13 14.28
CA TRP A 63 19.72 15.69 14.89
C TRP A 63 19.87 17.22 14.64
N GLN A 64 19.15 17.79 13.68
CA GLN A 64 19.14 19.24 13.43
C GLN A 64 18.41 20.02 14.53
N THR A 65 17.32 19.47 15.06
CA THR A 65 16.53 20.09 16.13
C THR A 65 17.38 20.40 17.38
N PRO A 66 18.10 19.43 17.99
CA PRO A 66 18.99 19.71 19.13
C PRO A 66 20.18 20.60 18.77
N SER A 67 20.67 20.57 17.52
CA SER A 67 21.80 21.39 17.07
C SER A 67 21.51 22.90 17.05
N THR A 68 20.24 23.31 17.13
CA THR A 68 19.84 24.72 17.15
C THR A 68 19.67 25.26 18.57
N PHE A 69 19.65 24.38 19.59
CA PHE A 69 19.50 24.77 21.00
C PHE A 69 20.84 25.08 21.69
N LEU A 70 21.96 24.92 20.99
CA LEU A 70 23.33 25.18 21.45
C LEU A 70 24.00 26.20 20.53
#